data_AF-A0A523XYH1-F1
#
_entry.id   AF-A0A523XYH1-F1
#
_cell.length_a   1.000
_cell.length_b   1.000
_cell.length_c   1.000
_cell.angle_alpha   90.00
_cell.angle_beta   90.00
_cell.angle_gamma   90.00
#
_symmetry.space_group_name_H-M   'P 1'
#
loop_
_entity.id
_entity.type
_entity.pdbx_description
1 polymer ?
#
loop_
_entity_poly.entity_id
_entity_poly.type
_entity_poly.pdbx_seq_one_letter_code
_entity_poly.pdbx_strand_id
1 'polypeptide(L)'
;MTGHGQGGSGKHDPMLPHLGRLVGKKDLGTDIKLFQVEMVETAGKNCFADYLPGQFAFVSALGIGEAPFGIASTPSRGDALEFGIAKVGSVTAALHSLEVGEIVGVRGPLGNGFPMDEIRNKNIFVLGGG
;
A
#
# COMPACT_ATOMS: atom_id res chain seq x y z
N MET A 1 -10.32 -36.05 -29.53
CA MET A 1 -9.11 -35.58 -28.83
C MET A 1 -9.39 -34.15 -28.38
N THR A 2 -9.37 -33.96 -27.07
CA THR A 2 -10.02 -32.90 -26.31
C THR A 2 -9.45 -31.51 -26.56
N GLY A 3 -10.34 -30.56 -26.84
CA GLY A 3 -10.05 -29.13 -26.86
C GLY A 3 -10.11 -28.51 -25.47
N HIS A 4 -9.24 -27.51 -25.31
CA HIS A 4 -9.32 -26.31 -24.48
C HIS A 4 -9.55 -26.36 -22.96
N GLY A 5 -8.66 -25.63 -22.29
CA GLY A 5 -8.86 -25.11 -20.94
C GLY A 5 -7.55 -24.70 -20.28
N GLN A 6 -6.78 -23.79 -20.89
CA GLN A 6 -5.76 -23.07 -20.11
C GLN A 6 -6.49 -22.18 -19.10
N GLY A 7 -6.41 -22.54 -17.82
CA GLY A 7 -6.88 -21.69 -16.73
C GLY A 7 -6.01 -20.44 -16.64
N GLY A 8 -6.56 -19.30 -17.01
CA GLY A 8 -5.93 -18.01 -16.78
C GLY A 8 -5.82 -17.75 -15.28
N SER A 9 -4.60 -17.74 -14.76
CA SER A 9 -4.28 -17.01 -13.52
C SER A 9 -4.79 -15.58 -13.69
N GLY A 10 -5.75 -15.17 -12.87
CA GLY A 10 -6.28 -13.80 -12.89
C GLY A 10 -5.17 -12.83 -12.55
N LYS A 11 -4.50 -12.28 -13.57
CA LYS A 11 -3.50 -11.23 -13.38
C LYS A 11 -4.21 -10.01 -12.79
N HIS A 12 -3.93 -9.71 -11.53
CA HIS A 12 -4.34 -8.46 -10.91
C HIS A 12 -3.54 -7.31 -11.55
N ASP A 13 -4.23 -6.32 -12.10
CA ASP A 13 -3.61 -5.16 -12.72
C ASP A 13 -3.28 -4.12 -11.64
N PRO A 14 -2.00 -3.87 -11.31
CA PRO A 14 -1.61 -2.91 -10.29
C PRO A 14 -1.93 -1.46 -10.67
N MET A 15 -2.34 -1.21 -11.93
CA MET A 15 -2.78 0.10 -12.40
C MET A 15 -4.25 0.37 -12.13
N LEU A 16 -5.04 -0.62 -11.74
CA LEU A 16 -6.43 -0.40 -11.34
C LEU A 16 -6.48 0.05 -9.87
N PRO A 17 -7.06 1.23 -9.58
CA PRO A 17 -7.25 1.65 -8.20
C PRO A 17 -8.36 0.83 -7.55
N HIS A 18 -8.14 0.47 -6.29
CA HIS A 18 -9.09 -0.26 -5.46
C HIS A 18 -9.48 0.59 -4.23
N LEU A 19 -10.68 0.37 -3.71
CA LEU A 19 -11.12 1.09 -2.52
C LEU A 19 -10.52 0.47 -1.25
N GLY A 20 -9.91 1.33 -0.43
CA GLY A 20 -9.44 1.02 0.91
C GLY A 20 -10.24 1.79 1.96
N ARG A 21 -10.38 1.21 3.15
CA ARG A 21 -10.97 1.88 4.31
C ARG A 21 -9.88 2.22 5.30
N LEU A 22 -9.85 3.46 5.76
CA LEU A 22 -8.96 3.88 6.85
C LEU A 22 -9.46 3.24 8.15
N VAL A 23 -8.76 2.22 8.66
CA VAL A 23 -9.13 1.50 9.90
C VAL A 23 -8.35 1.99 11.12
N GLY A 24 -7.28 2.74 10.91
CA GLY A 24 -6.46 3.28 11.99
C GLY A 24 -5.63 4.48 11.54
N LYS A 25 -5.41 5.39 12.48
CA LYS A 25 -4.59 6.60 12.30
C LYS A 25 -3.83 6.84 13.60
N LYS A 26 -2.50 6.74 13.59
CA LYS A 26 -1.64 6.87 14.77
C LYS A 26 -0.57 7.93 14.57
N ASP A 27 -0.32 8.78 15.56
CA ASP A 27 0.79 9.73 15.50
C ASP A 27 2.14 9.01 15.54
N LEU A 28 3.03 9.35 14.59
CA LEU A 28 4.43 8.91 14.57
C LEU A 28 5.40 10.05 14.95
N GLY A 29 4.98 11.29 14.76
CA GLY A 29 5.77 12.48 15.04
C GLY A 29 4.98 13.75 14.73
N THR A 30 5.66 14.90 14.73
CA THR A 30 5.02 16.16 14.34
C THR A 30 4.64 16.10 12.87
N ASP A 31 3.35 16.30 12.56
CA ASP A 31 2.78 16.26 11.21
C ASP A 31 2.97 14.93 10.44
N ILE A 32 3.34 13.85 11.12
CA ILE A 32 3.48 12.51 10.52
C ILE A 32 2.56 11.53 11.26
N LYS A 33 1.69 10.88 10.50
CA LYS A 33 0.80 9.84 11.01
C LYS A 33 1.01 8.53 10.23
N LEU A 34 0.86 7.42 10.94
CA LEU A 34 0.70 6.09 10.37
C LEU A 34 -0.78 5.91 10.02
N PHE A 35 -1.05 5.67 8.75
CA PHE A 35 -2.36 5.34 8.22
C PHE A 35 -2.43 3.83 8.05
N GLN A 36 -3.49 3.21 8.56
CA GLN A 36 -3.76 1.78 8.39
C GLN A 36 -4.99 1.63 7.49
N VAL A 37 -4.82 0.97 6.35
CA VAL A 37 -5.84 0.88 5.31
C VAL A 37 -6.11 -0.58 4.99
N GLU A 38 -7.37 -1.00 5.11
CA GLU A 38 -7.81 -2.33 4.70
C GLU A 38 -8.56 -2.26 3.37
N MET A 39 -8.24 -3.16 2.46
CA MET A 39 -8.90 -3.25 1.17
C MET A 39 -10.36 -3.69 1.34
N VAL A 40 -11.30 -2.92 0.77
CA VAL A 40 -12.74 -3.18 0.89
C VAL A 40 -13.15 -4.35 -0.01
N GLU A 41 -12.61 -4.39 -1.23
CA GLU A 41 -12.97 -5.36 -2.26
C GLU A 41 -12.01 -6.56 -2.25
N THR A 42 -12.55 -7.74 -2.55
CA THR A 42 -11.72 -8.96 -2.73
C THR A 42 -10.65 -8.78 -3.80
N ALA A 43 -10.95 -8.06 -4.89
CA ALA A 43 -9.97 -7.78 -5.93
C ALA A 43 -8.76 -6.99 -5.38
N GLY A 44 -9.01 -5.97 -4.57
CA GLY A 44 -7.96 -5.21 -3.89
C GLY A 44 -7.19 -6.06 -2.88
N LYS A 45 -7.89 -6.87 -2.07
CA LYS A 45 -7.24 -7.81 -1.14
C LYS A 45 -6.28 -8.76 -1.86
N ASN A 46 -6.70 -9.33 -2.98
CA ASN A 46 -5.87 -10.22 -3.77
C ASN A 46 -4.69 -9.49 -4.43
N CYS A 47 -4.87 -8.24 -4.85
CA CYS A 47 -3.80 -7.42 -5.43
C CYS A 47 -2.66 -7.17 -4.42
N PHE A 48 -3.01 -7.02 -3.13
CA PHE A 48 -2.07 -6.81 -2.04
C PHE A 48 -1.85 -8.07 -1.16
N ALA A 49 -2.19 -9.27 -1.64
CA ALA A 49 -2.03 -10.49 -0.83
C ALA A 49 -0.54 -10.82 -0.61
N ASP A 50 0.29 -10.60 -1.63
CA ASP A 50 1.69 -11.03 -1.66
C ASP A 50 2.65 -9.88 -2.02
N TYR A 51 2.38 -8.65 -1.56
CA TYR A 51 3.30 -7.52 -1.80
C TYR A 51 4.64 -7.74 -1.10
N LEU A 52 5.70 -7.22 -1.71
CA LEU A 52 7.08 -7.40 -1.29
C LEU A 52 7.58 -6.19 -0.49
N PRO A 53 8.46 -6.39 0.52
CA PRO A 53 9.18 -5.29 1.16
C PRO A 53 9.89 -4.40 0.12
N GLY A 54 9.79 -3.09 0.29
CA GLY A 54 10.36 -2.11 -0.64
C GLY A 54 9.43 -1.71 -1.79
N GLN A 55 8.23 -2.28 -1.87
CA GLN A 55 7.17 -1.78 -2.75
C GLN A 55 6.45 -0.57 -2.15
N PHE A 56 5.75 0.14 -3.02
CA PHE A 56 4.94 1.32 -2.68
C PHE A 56 3.57 1.24 -3.34
N ALA A 57 2.63 2.05 -2.86
CA ALA A 57 1.31 2.22 -3.48
C ALA A 57 0.96 3.70 -3.58
N PHE A 58 0.13 4.07 -4.54
CA PHE A 58 -0.52 5.36 -4.54
C PHE A 58 -1.72 5.32 -3.61
N VAL A 59 -1.82 6.32 -2.73
CA VAL A 59 -3.00 6.52 -1.87
C VAL A 59 -3.70 7.79 -2.34
N SER A 60 -4.99 7.65 -2.66
CA SER A 60 -5.82 8.71 -3.21
C SER A 60 -6.72 9.32 -2.13
N ALA A 61 -6.65 10.63 -1.97
CA ALA A 61 -7.72 11.41 -1.37
C ALA A 61 -8.77 11.67 -2.46
N LEU A 62 -9.94 11.04 -2.34
CA LEU A 62 -10.97 11.03 -3.38
C LEU A 62 -11.39 12.46 -3.75
N GLY A 63 -11.36 12.76 -5.06
CA GLY A 63 -11.68 14.09 -5.59
C GLY A 63 -10.55 15.14 -5.48
N ILE A 64 -9.44 14.82 -4.82
CA ILE A 64 -8.29 15.73 -4.64
C ILE A 64 -7.08 15.28 -5.48
N GLY A 65 -6.75 13.98 -5.43
CA GLY A 65 -5.60 13.41 -6.14
C GLY A 65 -4.98 12.25 -5.38
N GLU A 66 -3.80 11.83 -5.82
CA GLU A 66 -3.06 10.72 -5.22
C GLU A 66 -1.56 11.00 -5.16
N ALA A 67 -0.88 10.34 -4.23
CA ALA A 67 0.57 10.40 -4.07
C ALA A 67 1.14 9.02 -3.72
N PRO A 68 2.38 8.71 -4.12
CA PRO A 68 3.02 7.43 -3.82
C PRO A 68 3.57 7.40 -2.40
N PHE A 69 3.36 6.29 -1.69
CA PHE A 69 3.87 6.04 -0.35
C PHE A 69 4.41 4.61 -0.25
N GLY A 70 5.59 4.45 0.36
CA GLY A 70 6.13 3.14 0.68
C GLY A 70 5.18 2.37 1.61
N ILE A 71 5.02 1.07 1.37
CA ILE A 71 4.23 0.21 2.26
C ILE A 71 5.09 -0.12 3.48
N ALA A 72 4.65 0.31 4.65
CA ALA A 72 5.35 0.17 5.92
C ALA A 72 4.96 -1.09 6.71
N SER A 73 3.99 -1.88 6.22
CA SER A 73 3.64 -3.19 6.76
C SER A 73 4.24 -4.34 5.96
N THR A 74 4.00 -5.57 6.42
CA THR A 74 4.31 -6.81 5.70
C THR A 74 3.07 -7.71 5.70
N PRO A 75 2.81 -8.53 4.66
CA PRO A 75 1.61 -9.38 4.59
C PRO A 75 1.45 -10.31 5.81
N SER A 76 2.56 -10.71 6.44
CA SER A 76 2.57 -11.56 7.63
C SER A 76 2.11 -10.89 8.93
N ARG A 77 1.92 -9.55 8.95
CA ARG A 77 1.55 -8.79 10.17
C ARG A 77 0.04 -8.51 10.27
N GLY A 78 -0.72 -8.78 9.23
CA GLY A 78 -2.17 -8.58 9.19
C GLY A 78 -2.63 -8.04 7.83
N ASP A 79 -3.93 -7.81 7.74
CA ASP A 79 -4.60 -7.44 6.48
C ASP A 79 -4.45 -5.95 6.12
N ALA A 80 -4.02 -5.12 7.07
CA ALA A 80 -3.90 -3.68 6.87
C ALA A 80 -2.57 -3.30 6.19
N LEU A 81 -2.69 -2.49 5.14
CA LEU A 81 -1.56 -1.75 4.57
C LEU A 81 -1.26 -0.56 5.46
N GLU A 82 0.02 -0.36 5.79
CA GLU A 82 0.46 0.75 6.61
C GLU A 82 1.25 1.78 5.79
N PHE A 83 0.95 3.06 5.98
CA PHE A 83 1.64 4.16 5.30
C PHE A 83 2.03 5.25 6.29
N GLY A 84 3.31 5.58 6.35
CA GLY A 84 3.79 6.76 7.05
C GLY A 84 3.63 8.00 6.16
N ILE A 85 2.74 8.92 6.53
CA ILE A 85 2.39 10.07 5.69
C ILE A 85 2.65 11.37 6.45
N ALA A 86 3.60 12.16 5.94
CA ALA A 86 3.85 13.53 6.39
C ALA A 86 2.86 14.51 5.74
N LYS A 87 2.35 15.48 6.50
CA LYS A 87 1.39 16.49 6.04
C LYS A 87 2.11 17.67 5.37
N VAL A 88 2.42 17.55 4.09
CA VAL A 88 3.26 18.54 3.37
C VAL A 88 2.59 19.21 2.15
N GLY A 89 1.61 18.57 1.52
CA GLY A 89 0.92 19.07 0.33
C GLY A 89 -0.59 18.81 0.34
N SER A 90 -1.28 19.20 -0.73
CA SER A 90 -2.75 19.15 -0.83
C SER A 90 -3.33 17.74 -0.61
N VAL A 91 -2.75 16.72 -1.27
CA VAL A 91 -3.20 15.32 -1.11
C VAL A 91 -2.99 14.85 0.33
N THR A 92 -1.80 15.05 0.89
CA THR A 92 -1.50 14.61 2.26
C THR A 92 -2.31 15.38 3.31
N ALA A 93 -2.61 16.66 3.08
CA ALA A 93 -3.46 17.44 3.96
C ALA A 93 -4.91 16.92 3.95
N ALA A 94 -5.43 16.57 2.77
CA ALA A 94 -6.74 15.94 2.63
C ALA A 94 -6.78 14.54 3.27
N LEU A 95 -5.74 13.72 3.12
CA LEU A 95 -5.63 12.44 3.82
C LEU A 95 -5.62 12.62 5.34
N HIS A 96 -4.88 13.60 5.86
CA HIS A 96 -4.83 13.90 7.30
C HIS A 96 -6.16 14.37 7.89
N SER A 97 -7.04 14.98 7.08
CA SER A 97 -8.40 15.33 7.51
C SER A 97 -9.39 14.17 7.50
N LEU A 98 -9.04 13.00 6.95
CA LEU A 98 -9.93 11.84 6.96
C LEU A 98 -10.01 11.23 8.36
N GLU A 99 -11.20 10.82 8.74
CA GLU A 99 -11.47 10.07 9.95
C GLU A 99 -11.47 8.55 9.72
N VAL A 100 -11.24 7.80 10.81
CA VAL A 100 -11.32 6.34 10.77
C VAL A 100 -12.73 5.92 10.32
N GLY A 101 -12.78 5.01 9.37
CA GLY A 101 -13.99 4.56 8.69
C GLY A 101 -14.16 5.14 7.29
N GLU A 102 -13.47 6.22 6.93
CA GLU A 102 -13.58 6.82 5.59
C GLU A 102 -12.80 6.05 4.52
N ILE A 103 -13.13 6.33 3.25
CA ILE A 103 -12.62 5.62 2.08
C ILE A 103 -11.47 6.40 1.43
N VAL A 104 -10.45 5.65 1.01
CA VAL A 104 -9.34 6.11 0.17
C VAL A 104 -9.26 5.25 -1.09
N GLY A 105 -8.64 5.79 -2.15
CA GLY A 105 -8.17 4.98 -3.26
C GLY A 105 -6.80 4.39 -2.94
N VAL A 106 -6.54 3.15 -3.35
CA VAL A 106 -5.24 2.51 -3.24
C VAL A 106 -4.90 1.85 -4.58
N ARG A 107 -3.76 2.22 -5.18
CA ARG A 107 -3.31 1.69 -6.46
C ARG A 107 -1.87 1.18 -6.37
N GLY A 108 -1.66 -0.07 -6.75
CA GLY A 108 -0.42 -0.81 -6.60
C GLY A 108 -0.70 -2.28 -6.28
N PRO A 109 0.24 -3.01 -5.67
CA PRO A 109 1.58 -2.56 -5.30
C PRO A 109 2.46 -2.29 -6.53
N LEU A 110 3.41 -1.36 -6.42
CA LEU A 110 4.36 -0.97 -7.46
C LEU A 110 5.80 -1.08 -6.97
N GLY A 111 6.74 -1.23 -7.92
CA GLY A 111 8.17 -1.41 -7.64
C GLY A 111 8.58 -2.88 -7.58
N ASN A 112 9.88 -3.15 -7.73
CA ASN A 112 10.42 -4.52 -7.78
C ASN A 112 10.69 -5.13 -6.39
N GLY A 113 10.48 -4.36 -5.32
CA GLY A 113 10.86 -4.75 -3.96
C GLY A 113 12.38 -4.72 -3.72
N PHE A 114 12.77 -4.97 -2.49
CA PHE A 114 14.17 -5.16 -2.11
C PHE A 114 14.64 -6.60 -2.42
N PRO A 115 15.92 -6.80 -2.77
CA PRO A 115 16.46 -8.13 -3.08
C PRO A 115 16.72 -8.93 -1.80
N MET A 116 15.64 -9.39 -1.16
CA MET A 116 15.66 -10.00 0.18
C MET A 116 16.57 -11.24 0.27
N ASP A 117 16.66 -12.03 -0.80
CA ASP A 117 17.53 -13.20 -0.84
C ASP A 117 19.01 -12.85 -0.94
N GLU A 118 19.35 -11.78 -1.65
CA GLU A 118 20.73 -11.34 -1.81
C GLU A 118 21.30 -10.72 -0.53
N ILE A 119 20.45 -10.10 0.29
CA ILE A 119 20.86 -9.46 1.55
C ILE A 119 20.80 -10.41 2.75
N ARG A 120 20.28 -11.63 2.58
CA ARG A 120 20.21 -12.64 3.64
C ARG A 120 21.61 -12.94 4.17
N ASN A 121 21.75 -13.00 5.50
CA ASN A 121 23.01 -13.26 6.21
C ASN A 121 24.13 -12.23 5.95
N LYS A 122 23.80 -11.04 5.41
CA LYS A 122 24.73 -9.93 5.26
C LYS A 122 24.46 -8.87 6.33
N ASN A 123 25.48 -8.07 6.63
CA ASN A 123 25.30 -6.84 7.40
C ASN A 123 24.60 -5.81 6.51
N ILE A 124 23.52 -5.21 7.01
CA ILE A 124 22.71 -4.25 6.25
C ILE A 124 22.82 -2.88 6.93
N PHE A 125 23.09 -1.86 6.13
CA PHE A 125 22.96 -0.47 6.54
C PHE A 125 21.68 0.10 5.91
N VAL A 126 20.78 0.59 6.74
CA VAL A 126 19.55 1.27 6.28
C VAL A 126 19.76 2.77 6.47
N LEU A 127 19.71 3.51 5.37
CA LEU A 127 19.80 4.97 5.37
C LEU A 127 18.44 5.53 4.97
N GLY A 128 17.82 6.27 5.90
CA GLY A 128 16.55 6.95 5.67
C GLY A 128 16.70 8.45 5.92
N GLY A 129 16.01 9.25 5.10
CA GLY A 129 15.81 10.68 5.33
C GLY A 129 14.32 10.98 5.26
N GLY A 130 13.83 11.81 6.18
CA GLY A 130 12.44 12.20 6.33
C GLY A 130 12.34 13.57 6.99
#